data_AF-A0A8J9X3Q1-F1
#
_entry.id   AF-A0A8J9X3Q1-F1
#
_cell.length_a   1.000
_cell.length_b   1.000
_cell.length_c   1.000
_cell.angle_alpha   90.00
_cell.angle_beta   90.00
_cell.angle_gamma   90.00
#
_symmetry.space_group_name_H-M   'P 1'
#
loop_
_entity.id
_entity.type
_entity.pdbx_description
1 polymer ?
#
loop_
_entity_poly.entity_id
_entity_poly.type
_entity_poly.pdbx_seq_one_letter_code
_entity_poly.pdbx_strand_id
1 'polypeptide(L)'
;LVASGIDTNPWCDEAKKQKKGDNKSRKDVPTDAATAAPSIKSHSDFAEDTATEDSDATKESLASSFGKIVLWMGVVAVLAALHVYMSTPLTRGQVVPPGAWLSYCGLLPFDPECENAYLNVNFEGKVIAYNSNRDVAWEMQGDVCAAQVGSCVRGLELRDNGLIFVGGKRIRSIRVPDKSVSITPWPFAEKPHLKISRK
;
A
#
# COMPACT_ATOMS: atom_id res chain seq x y z
N LEU A 1 -20.02 -21.31 -6.41
CA LEU A 1 -19.96 -19.96 -5.83
C LEU A 1 -19.44 -20.10 -4.40
N VAL A 2 -18.11 -20.14 -4.26
CA VAL A 2 -17.44 -20.17 -2.95
C VAL A 2 -17.14 -18.72 -2.62
N ALA A 3 -17.73 -18.22 -1.54
CA ALA A 3 -17.44 -16.89 -1.03
C ALA A 3 -16.00 -16.86 -0.52
N SER A 4 -15.13 -16.18 -1.25
CA SER A 4 -13.81 -15.78 -0.81
C SER A 4 -13.97 -14.80 0.35
N GLY A 5 -13.77 -15.28 1.57
CA GLY A 5 -13.59 -14.44 2.74
C GLY A 5 -12.39 -13.53 2.51
N ILE A 6 -12.62 -12.23 2.63
CA ILE A 6 -11.55 -11.24 2.69
C ILE A 6 -10.94 -11.43 4.08
N ASP A 7 -9.81 -12.14 4.14
CA ASP A 7 -9.01 -12.25 5.36
C ASP A 7 -8.57 -10.84 5.76
N THR A 8 -9.24 -10.28 6.77
CA THR A 8 -8.87 -9.02 7.38
C THR A 8 -7.51 -9.20 8.05
N ASN A 9 -6.53 -8.45 7.56
CA ASN A 9 -5.13 -8.55 7.94
C ASN A 9 -4.96 -8.21 9.45
N PRO A 10 -4.43 -9.13 10.29
CA PRO A 10 -4.42 -8.99 11.76
C PRO A 10 -3.59 -7.83 12.33
N TRP A 11 -2.94 -7.04 11.47
CA TRP A 11 -2.07 -5.93 11.83
C TRP A 11 -2.82 -4.64 12.22
N CYS A 12 -4.02 -4.44 11.69
CA CYS A 12 -4.86 -3.30 12.08
C CYS A 12 -5.33 -3.37 13.54
N ASP A 13 -5.33 -4.56 14.15
CA ASP A 13 -5.82 -4.75 15.53
C ASP A 13 -4.73 -4.54 16.59
N GLU A 14 -3.45 -4.75 16.26
CA GLU A 14 -2.36 -4.56 17.22
C GLU A 14 -2.02 -3.08 17.43
N ALA A 15 -2.06 -2.25 16.38
CA ALA A 15 -1.91 -0.79 16.51
C ALA A 15 -3.04 -0.14 17.34
N LYS A 16 -4.25 -0.72 17.31
CA LYS A 16 -5.39 -0.26 18.12
C LYS A 16 -5.22 -0.56 19.61
N LYS A 17 -4.45 -1.57 20.01
CA LYS A 17 -4.20 -1.89 21.43
C LYS A 17 -3.25 -0.93 22.12
N GLN A 18 -2.30 -0.32 21.39
CA GLN A 18 -1.36 0.65 21.99
C GLN A 18 -1.98 2.04 22.22
N LYS A 19 -2.99 2.47 21.44
CA LYS A 19 -3.65 3.78 21.64
C LYS A 19 -4.65 3.83 22.79
N LYS A 20 -4.96 2.72 23.47
CA LYS A 20 -5.97 2.68 24.55
C LYS A 20 -5.41 3.00 25.95
N GLY A 21 -4.10 3.27 26.07
CA GLY A 21 -3.41 3.45 27.35
C GLY A 21 -3.34 4.89 27.90
N ASP A 22 -3.31 5.92 27.05
CA ASP A 22 -2.99 7.28 27.49
C ASP A 22 -4.01 8.30 26.98
N ASN A 23 -5.11 8.48 27.71
CA ASN A 23 -5.84 9.74 27.64
C ASN A 23 -6.54 10.04 28.98
N LYS A 24 -5.75 10.49 29.95
CA LYS A 24 -6.24 11.08 31.19
C LYS A 24 -6.19 12.61 31.05
N SER A 25 -7.36 13.21 31.21
CA SER A 25 -7.58 14.62 31.55
C SER A 25 -7.48 15.64 30.42
N ARG A 26 -8.63 15.93 29.79
CA ARG A 26 -8.91 17.28 29.32
C ARG A 26 -10.31 17.71 29.76
N LYS A 27 -10.31 18.78 30.55
CA LYS A 27 -11.43 19.44 31.20
C LYS A 27 -12.46 19.98 30.21
N ASP A 28 -13.68 19.99 30.71
CA ASP A 28 -14.93 20.53 30.19
C ASP A 28 -14.85 22.00 29.79
N VAL A 29 -15.51 22.37 28.70
CA VAL A 29 -16.00 23.72 28.40
C VAL A 29 -17.38 23.58 27.70
N PRO A 30 -18.37 24.44 28.02
CA PRO A 30 -19.78 24.11 27.86
C PRO A 30 -20.40 24.50 26.51
N THR A 31 -21.52 23.82 26.30
CA THR A 31 -22.62 23.97 25.34
C THR A 31 -23.28 25.36 25.36
N ASP A 32 -23.46 25.94 24.17
CA ASP A 32 -24.53 26.86 23.80
C ASP A 32 -24.83 26.58 22.31
N ALA A 33 -25.96 25.98 21.93
CA ALA A 33 -27.30 26.56 21.76
C ALA A 33 -27.57 27.08 20.33
N ALA A 34 -28.72 26.63 19.82
CA ALA A 34 -29.60 27.27 18.83
C ALA A 34 -29.40 27.02 17.31
N THR A 35 -30.33 26.22 16.78
CA THR A 35 -31.39 26.64 15.82
C THR A 35 -30.98 27.09 14.41
N ALA A 36 -31.31 26.26 13.41
CA ALA A 36 -32.37 26.55 12.40
C ALA A 36 -32.27 25.59 11.20
N ALA A 37 -33.30 24.76 11.00
CA ALA A 37 -33.72 24.31 9.67
C ALA A 37 -34.56 25.44 9.04
N PRO A 38 -34.61 25.62 7.71
CA PRO A 38 -35.61 24.86 6.95
C PRO A 38 -35.35 24.67 5.43
N SER A 39 -36.30 23.94 4.83
CA SER A 39 -36.89 24.19 3.50
C SER A 39 -36.31 23.43 2.31
N ILE A 40 -36.85 22.24 2.12
CA ILE A 40 -36.89 21.50 0.85
C ILE A 40 -37.86 22.23 -0.08
N LYS A 41 -37.35 22.80 -1.18
CA LYS A 41 -38.18 23.34 -2.26
C LYS A 41 -38.24 22.31 -3.39
N SER A 42 -39.33 21.55 -3.38
CA SER A 42 -39.79 20.73 -4.51
C SER A 42 -40.22 21.65 -5.65
N HIS A 43 -39.51 21.61 -6.78
CA HIS A 43 -40.00 22.09 -8.07
C HIS A 43 -40.12 20.88 -9.00
N SER A 44 -41.34 20.39 -9.15
CA SER A 44 -41.76 19.51 -10.22
C SER A 44 -42.28 20.39 -11.35
N ASP A 45 -41.42 20.74 -12.29
CA ASP A 45 -41.86 21.37 -13.54
C ASP A 45 -41.95 20.28 -14.62
N PHE A 46 -43.22 20.04 -14.93
CA PHE A 46 -43.78 19.18 -15.95
C PHE A 46 -43.56 19.87 -17.31
N ALA A 47 -42.69 19.30 -18.14
CA ALA A 47 -42.60 19.66 -19.56
C ALA A 47 -42.99 18.45 -20.39
N GLU A 48 -44.23 18.53 -20.86
CA GLU A 48 -44.89 17.70 -21.86
C GLU A 48 -44.45 18.15 -23.26
N ASP A 49 -44.27 17.17 -24.15
CA ASP A 49 -44.08 17.26 -25.61
C ASP A 49 -42.82 17.99 -26.13
N THR A 50 -42.04 17.42 -27.05
CA THR A 50 -42.48 16.80 -28.30
C THR A 50 -41.57 15.64 -28.72
N ALA A 51 -42.20 14.55 -29.15
CA ALA A 51 -41.54 13.52 -29.94
C ALA A 51 -41.18 14.07 -31.32
N THR A 52 -39.89 14.17 -31.59
CA THR A 52 -39.35 14.24 -32.95
C THR A 52 -38.49 12.99 -33.14
N GLU A 53 -39.02 12.06 -33.94
CA GLU A 53 -38.25 10.96 -34.51
C GLU A 53 -37.12 11.53 -35.37
N ASP A 54 -35.89 11.46 -34.88
CA ASP A 54 -34.66 11.50 -35.68
C ASP A 54 -33.77 10.34 -35.22
N SER A 55 -34.15 9.14 -35.67
CA SER A 55 -33.64 7.84 -35.22
C SER A 55 -32.31 7.40 -35.86
N ASP A 56 -31.46 8.34 -36.31
CA ASP A 56 -30.17 8.00 -36.93
C ASP A 56 -28.94 8.72 -36.36
N ALA A 57 -29.09 9.81 -35.58
CA ALA A 57 -27.94 10.51 -34.99
C ALA A 57 -27.48 9.95 -33.62
N THR A 58 -28.30 9.11 -32.96
CA THR A 58 -28.03 8.65 -31.58
C THR A 58 -27.07 7.45 -31.51
N LYS A 59 -26.87 6.72 -32.61
CA LYS A 59 -26.06 5.50 -32.64
C LYS A 59 -24.55 5.78 -32.60
N GLU A 60 -24.10 6.92 -33.14
CA GLU A 60 -22.68 7.30 -33.12
C GLU A 60 -22.22 7.83 -31.75
N SER A 61 -23.12 8.49 -30.99
CA SER A 61 -22.80 9.02 -29.66
C SER A 61 -22.62 7.92 -28.60
N LEU A 62 -23.39 6.83 -28.70
CA LEU A 62 -23.28 5.69 -27.80
C LEU A 62 -21.98 4.90 -28.04
N ALA A 63 -21.61 4.65 -29.30
CA ALA A 63 -20.37 3.95 -29.63
C ALA A 63 -19.10 4.66 -29.10
N SER A 64 -19.09 6.00 -29.15
CA SER A 64 -18.01 6.82 -28.60
C SER A 64 -17.94 6.77 -27.06
N SER A 65 -19.09 6.66 -26.39
CA SER A 65 -19.18 6.63 -24.93
C SER A 65 -18.74 5.28 -24.34
N PHE A 66 -19.07 4.16 -25.00
CA PHE A 66 -18.62 2.83 -24.58
C PHE A 66 -17.10 2.68 -24.68
N GLY A 67 -16.47 3.24 -25.72
CA GLY A 67 -15.01 3.23 -25.86
C GLY A 67 -14.28 3.88 -24.68
N LYS A 68 -14.81 5.01 -24.17
CA LYS A 68 -14.27 5.70 -22.99
C LYS A 68 -14.42 4.86 -21.73
N ILE A 69 -15.59 4.25 -21.51
CA ILE A 69 -15.85 3.41 -20.33
C ILE A 69 -14.89 2.21 -20.30
N VAL A 70 -14.73 1.51 -21.43
CA VAL A 70 -13.80 0.35 -21.53
C VAL A 70 -12.36 0.78 -21.27
N LEU A 71 -11.92 1.92 -21.81
CA LEU A 71 -10.59 2.47 -21.54
C LEU A 71 -10.39 2.75 -20.04
N TRP A 72 -11.34 3.44 -19.39
CA TRP A 72 -11.27 3.73 -17.96
C TRP A 72 -11.24 2.48 -17.10
N MET A 73 -12.07 1.48 -17.44
CA MET A 73 -12.06 0.18 -16.76
C MET A 73 -10.70 -0.51 -16.89
N GLY A 74 -10.06 -0.44 -18.07
CA GLY A 74 -8.70 -0.93 -18.27
C GLY A 74 -7.67 -0.22 -17.38
N VAL A 75 -7.73 1.11 -17.30
CA VAL A 75 -6.84 1.89 -16.43
C VAL A 75 -7.02 1.52 -14.95
N VAL A 76 -8.27 1.41 -14.48
CA VAL A 76 -8.57 1.01 -13.10
C VAL A 76 -8.05 -0.39 -12.81
N ALA A 77 -8.20 -1.35 -13.72
CA ALA A 77 -7.67 -2.70 -13.56
C ALA A 77 -6.14 -2.71 -13.43
N VAL A 78 -5.42 -1.92 -14.24
CA VAL A 78 -3.95 -1.80 -14.16
C VAL A 78 -3.52 -1.18 -12.83
N LEU A 79 -4.19 -0.11 -12.39
CA LEU A 79 -3.89 0.53 -11.10
C LEU A 79 -4.16 -0.40 -9.92
N ALA A 80 -5.25 -1.17 -9.96
CA ALA A 80 -5.54 -2.17 -8.94
C ALA A 80 -4.47 -3.26 -8.89
N ALA A 81 -4.02 -3.77 -10.04
CA ALA A 81 -2.93 -4.75 -10.11
C ALA A 81 -1.61 -4.19 -9.56
N LEU A 82 -1.27 -2.94 -9.91
CA LEU A 82 -0.06 -2.27 -9.42
C LEU A 82 -0.14 -2.02 -7.90
N HIS A 83 -1.32 -1.69 -7.38
CA HIS A 83 -1.55 -1.50 -5.95
C HIS A 83 -1.28 -2.79 -5.17
N VAL A 84 -1.83 -3.92 -5.64
CA VAL A 84 -1.59 -5.24 -5.05
C VAL A 84 -0.11 -5.61 -5.11
N TYR A 85 0.55 -5.41 -6.26
CA TYR A 85 1.96 -5.72 -6.42
C TYR A 85 2.88 -4.96 -5.44
N MET A 86 2.58 -3.69 -5.15
CA MET A 86 3.39 -2.89 -4.22
C MET A 86 3.16 -3.24 -2.75
N SER A 87 1.95 -3.67 -2.38
CA SER A 87 1.56 -3.98 -0.99
C SER A 87 1.77 -5.43 -0.59
N THR A 88 1.94 -6.34 -1.55
CA THR A 88 2.20 -7.75 -1.25
C THR A 88 3.47 -7.93 -0.43
N PRO A 89 3.41 -8.62 0.73
CA PRO A 89 4.60 -8.91 1.51
C PRO A 89 5.49 -9.90 0.75
N LEU A 90 6.80 -9.79 0.96
CA LEU A 90 7.81 -10.60 0.30
C LEU A 90 7.70 -12.05 0.73
N THR A 91 7.54 -12.93 -0.25
CA THR A 91 7.49 -14.38 -0.06
C THR A 91 8.81 -15.03 -0.45
N ARG A 92 9.01 -16.27 0.02
CA ARG A 92 10.17 -17.07 -0.37
C ARG A 92 10.18 -17.32 -1.89
N GLY A 93 11.38 -17.39 -2.46
CA GLY A 93 11.61 -17.48 -3.90
C GLY A 93 11.53 -16.14 -4.64
N GLN A 94 11.16 -15.04 -3.97
CA GLN A 94 10.99 -13.75 -4.60
C GLN A 94 12.31 -12.97 -4.71
N VAL A 95 12.47 -12.30 -5.85
CA VAL A 95 13.56 -11.36 -6.12
C VAL A 95 12.97 -9.98 -6.38
N VAL A 96 13.46 -8.99 -5.63
CA VAL A 96 13.13 -7.59 -5.78
C VAL A 96 14.32 -6.88 -6.44
N PRO A 97 14.14 -6.28 -7.63
CA PRO A 97 15.24 -5.64 -8.33
C PRO A 97 15.74 -4.37 -7.61
N PRO A 98 16.99 -3.95 -7.86
CA PRO A 98 17.47 -2.67 -7.37
C PRO A 98 16.70 -1.51 -8.01
N GLY A 99 16.50 -0.44 -7.25
CA GLY A 99 15.65 0.71 -7.59
C GLY A 99 14.18 0.53 -7.24
N ALA A 100 13.75 -0.66 -6.78
CA ALA A 100 12.36 -0.91 -6.43
C ALA A 100 11.95 -0.21 -5.13
N TRP A 101 10.71 0.28 -5.13
CA TRP A 101 10.01 0.81 -3.97
C TRP A 101 8.76 -0.03 -3.71
N LEU A 102 8.65 -0.58 -2.52
CA LEU A 102 7.45 -1.26 -2.05
C LEU A 102 6.79 -0.41 -0.97
N SER A 103 5.47 -0.41 -0.95
CA SER A 103 4.66 0.42 -0.05
C SER A 103 3.64 -0.46 0.62
N TYR A 104 3.57 -0.43 1.95
CA TYR A 104 2.60 -1.22 2.70
C TYR A 104 1.15 -0.94 2.25
N CYS A 105 0.82 0.33 2.01
CA CYS A 105 -0.52 0.75 1.58
C CYS A 105 -0.68 0.83 0.05
N GLY A 106 0.28 0.30 -0.72
CA GLY A 106 0.27 0.36 -2.18
C GLY A 106 0.33 1.80 -2.72
N LEU A 107 -0.43 2.06 -3.80
CA LEU A 107 -0.45 3.33 -4.54
C LEU A 107 -1.34 4.43 -3.95
N LEU A 108 -2.25 4.08 -3.04
CA LEU A 108 -3.27 5.00 -2.56
C LEU A 108 -2.93 5.37 -1.11
N PRO A 109 -2.19 6.46 -0.88
CA PRO A 109 -1.91 6.95 0.47
C PRO A 109 -3.15 7.58 1.14
N PHE A 110 -4.32 7.50 0.50
CA PHE A 110 -5.54 8.18 0.88
C PHE A 110 -6.38 7.41 1.90
N ASP A 111 -6.00 6.19 2.25
CA ASP A 111 -6.62 5.49 3.37
C ASP A 111 -6.05 6.04 4.68
N PRO A 112 -6.82 6.85 5.44
CA PRO A 112 -6.35 7.45 6.69
C PRO A 112 -6.09 6.40 7.78
N GLU A 113 -6.58 5.17 7.60
CA GLU A 113 -6.36 4.06 8.52
C GLU A 113 -5.08 3.26 8.22
N CYS A 114 -4.43 3.53 7.08
CA CYS A 114 -3.22 2.83 6.68
C CYS A 114 -1.95 3.62 7.02
N GLU A 115 -1.20 3.14 8.01
CA GLU A 115 0.12 3.69 8.33
C GLU A 115 1.12 3.30 7.22
N ASN A 116 1.44 4.26 6.36
CA ASN A 116 2.36 4.05 5.24
C ASN A 116 3.73 3.60 5.76
N ALA A 117 4.25 2.50 5.24
CA ALA A 117 5.65 2.09 5.43
C ALA A 117 6.24 1.80 4.05
N TYR A 118 7.53 2.10 3.88
CA TYR A 118 8.20 1.99 2.58
C TYR A 118 9.43 1.13 2.67
N LEU A 119 9.67 0.31 1.65
CA LEU A 119 10.89 -0.46 1.48
C LEU A 119 11.58 0.00 0.21
N ASN A 120 12.82 0.45 0.35
CA ASN A 120 13.67 0.84 -0.77
C ASN A 120 14.81 -0.16 -0.91
N VAL A 121 14.93 -0.79 -2.08
CA VAL A 121 16.08 -1.60 -2.48
C VAL A 121 16.96 -0.73 -3.36
N ASN A 122 18.04 -0.16 -2.82
CA ASN A 122 18.84 0.79 -3.57
C ASN A 122 19.85 0.09 -4.51
N PHE A 123 20.45 0.87 -5.42
CA PHE A 123 21.48 0.37 -6.34
C PHE A 123 22.85 0.12 -5.68
N GLU A 124 23.03 0.56 -4.43
CA GLU A 124 24.27 0.43 -3.65
C GLU A 124 24.29 -0.83 -2.77
N GLY A 125 23.35 -1.76 -2.98
CA GLY A 125 23.29 -3.00 -2.21
C GLY A 125 22.76 -2.81 -0.79
N LYS A 126 21.92 -1.80 -0.56
CA LYS A 126 21.23 -1.54 0.70
C LYS A 126 19.74 -1.76 0.55
N VAL A 127 19.13 -2.24 1.62
CA VAL A 127 17.69 -2.33 1.77
C VAL A 127 17.30 -1.53 3.00
N ILE A 128 16.49 -0.50 2.80
CA ILE A 128 16.11 0.46 3.84
C ILE A 128 14.60 0.40 3.97
N ALA A 129 14.11 0.16 5.19
CA ALA A 129 12.70 0.32 5.51
C ALA A 129 12.49 1.65 6.22
N TYR A 130 11.43 2.34 5.82
CA TYR A 130 10.99 3.60 6.39
C TYR A 130 9.64 3.43 7.07
N ASN A 131 9.45 4.12 8.20
CA ASN A 131 8.15 4.21 8.87
C ASN A 131 7.24 5.26 8.20
N SER A 132 6.07 5.49 8.78
CA SER A 132 5.07 6.48 8.31
C SER A 132 5.53 7.93 8.36
N ASN A 133 6.51 8.24 9.21
CA ASN A 133 7.14 9.56 9.28
C ASN A 133 8.30 9.72 8.29
N ARG A 134 8.59 8.70 7.47
CA ARG A 134 9.76 8.63 6.57
C ARG A 134 11.10 8.56 7.28
N ASP A 135 11.11 8.21 8.57
CA ASP A 135 12.33 7.90 9.29
C ASP A 135 12.77 6.46 8.99
N VAL A 136 14.07 6.20 9.09
CA VAL A 136 14.63 4.86 8.89
C VAL A 136 14.21 3.95 10.05
N ALA A 137 13.33 2.99 9.76
CA ALA A 137 12.88 1.98 10.71
C ALA A 137 13.94 0.90 10.91
N TRP A 138 14.58 0.46 9.82
CA TRP A 138 15.73 -0.43 9.84
C TRP A 138 16.48 -0.44 8.51
N GLU A 139 17.71 -0.95 8.51
CA GLU A 139 18.57 -1.04 7.34
C GLU A 139 19.33 -2.39 7.30
N MET A 140 19.43 -2.95 6.09
CA MET A 140 20.31 -4.08 5.78
C MET A 140 21.33 -3.65 4.71
N GLN A 141 22.59 -4.04 4.91
CA GLN A 141 23.68 -3.80 3.98
C GLN A 141 24.18 -5.12 3.39
N GLY A 142 23.99 -5.29 2.09
CA GLY A 142 24.54 -6.36 1.29
C GLY A 142 25.79 -5.95 0.54
N ASP A 143 25.90 -6.44 -0.68
CA ASP A 143 26.94 -6.12 -1.65
C ASP A 143 26.31 -5.62 -2.95
N VAL A 144 27.14 -5.19 -3.91
CA VAL A 144 26.70 -4.81 -5.25
C VAL A 144 27.23 -5.86 -6.23
N CYS A 145 26.33 -6.49 -6.98
CA CYS A 145 26.73 -7.41 -8.03
C CYS A 145 27.54 -6.69 -9.11
N ALA A 146 28.80 -7.09 -9.29
CA ALA A 146 29.58 -6.68 -10.45
C ALA A 146 28.93 -7.22 -11.74
N ALA A 147 28.92 -6.42 -12.80
CA ALA A 147 28.27 -6.76 -14.07
C ALA A 147 28.78 -8.06 -14.72
N GLN A 148 29.96 -8.53 -14.30
CA GLN A 148 30.67 -9.67 -14.89
C GLN A 148 30.41 -11.00 -14.15
N VAL A 149 29.74 -10.97 -12.99
CA VAL A 149 29.46 -12.18 -12.20
C VAL A 149 28.07 -12.72 -12.56
N GLY A 150 28.03 -13.68 -13.49
CA GLY A 150 26.78 -14.25 -14.00
C GLY A 150 25.90 -14.97 -12.97
N SER A 151 26.45 -15.34 -11.81
CA SER A 151 25.72 -16.00 -10.71
C SER A 151 25.20 -15.02 -9.64
N CYS A 152 25.45 -13.72 -9.78
CA CYS A 152 25.05 -12.73 -8.78
C CYS A 152 23.64 -12.20 -9.07
N VAL A 153 22.71 -12.48 -8.15
CA VAL A 153 21.34 -11.93 -8.21
C VAL A 153 21.36 -10.48 -7.74
N ARG A 154 21.00 -9.57 -8.64
CA ARG A 154 20.90 -8.13 -8.36
C ARG A 154 19.66 -7.84 -7.50
N GLY A 155 19.81 -6.96 -6.50
CA GLY A 155 18.72 -6.53 -5.63
C GLY A 155 18.58 -7.40 -4.38
N LEU A 156 17.35 -7.51 -3.87
CA LEU A 156 16.99 -8.28 -2.67
C LEU A 156 16.39 -9.62 -3.09
N GLU A 157 16.94 -10.71 -2.58
CA GLU A 157 16.48 -12.08 -2.83
C GLU A 157 16.11 -12.74 -1.49
N LEU A 158 14.88 -13.24 -1.38
CA LEU A 158 14.45 -14.09 -0.28
C LEU A 158 14.37 -15.53 -0.77
N ARG A 159 15.32 -16.38 -0.39
CA ARG A 159 15.39 -17.76 -0.87
C ARG A 159 14.35 -18.67 -0.19
N ASP A 160 14.13 -19.85 -0.78
CA ASP A 160 13.20 -20.88 -0.29
C ASP A 160 13.47 -21.35 1.15
N ASN A 161 14.71 -21.22 1.60
CA ASN A 161 15.13 -21.54 2.97
C ASN A 161 14.98 -20.36 3.97
N GLY A 162 14.34 -19.27 3.56
CA GLY A 162 14.12 -18.07 4.39
C GLY A 162 15.39 -17.22 4.60
N LEU A 163 16.46 -17.49 3.87
CA LEU A 163 17.68 -16.67 3.89
C LEU A 163 17.54 -15.47 2.96
N ILE A 164 17.96 -14.31 3.47
CA ILE A 164 17.97 -13.07 2.71
C ILE A 164 19.35 -12.82 2.11
N PHE A 165 19.38 -12.45 0.84
CA PHE A 165 20.56 -12.02 0.11
C PHE A 165 20.32 -10.63 -0.48
N VAL A 166 21.33 -9.78 -0.45
CA VAL A 166 21.29 -8.47 -1.12
C VAL A 166 22.55 -8.34 -1.96
N GLY A 167 22.37 -8.23 -3.27
CA GLY A 167 23.45 -8.25 -4.27
C GLY A 167 24.35 -9.47 -4.14
N GLY A 168 23.76 -10.66 -4.03
CA GLY A 168 24.48 -11.93 -3.90
C GLY A 168 25.11 -12.20 -2.53
N LYS A 169 25.10 -11.25 -1.59
CA LYS A 169 25.64 -11.43 -0.24
C LYS A 169 24.56 -11.78 0.78
N ARG A 170 24.76 -12.88 1.52
CA ARG A 170 23.87 -13.29 2.60
C ARG A 170 23.85 -12.26 3.72
N ILE A 171 22.66 -11.77 4.06
CA ILE A 171 22.45 -10.91 5.21
C ILE A 171 22.32 -11.76 6.47
N ARG A 172 23.11 -11.41 7.49
CA ARG A 172 23.08 -12.09 8.79
C ARG A 172 22.57 -11.18 9.90
N SER A 173 22.66 -9.87 9.70
CA SER A 173 22.23 -8.88 10.67
C SER A 173 21.53 -7.71 10.01
N ILE A 174 20.65 -7.10 10.79
CA ILE A 174 19.89 -5.91 10.44
C ILE A 174 20.14 -4.85 11.50
N ARG A 175 20.29 -3.61 11.06
CA ARG A 175 20.44 -2.46 11.95
C ARG A 175 19.07 -1.88 12.22
N VAL A 176 18.69 -1.83 13.50
CA VAL A 176 17.41 -1.25 13.93
C VAL A 176 17.71 -0.08 14.87
N PRO A 177 17.41 1.18 14.49
CA PRO A 177 17.65 2.35 15.33
C PRO A 177 16.79 2.38 16.58
N ASP A 178 15.53 1.94 16.49
CA ASP A 178 14.58 1.93 17.60
C ASP A 178 14.21 0.49 18.02
N LYS A 179 14.22 0.23 19.33
CA LYS A 179 13.90 -1.08 19.91
C LYS A 179 12.43 -1.48 19.74
N SER A 180 11.55 -0.51 19.49
CA SER A 180 10.10 -0.71 19.31
C SER A 180 9.74 -1.30 17.94
N VAL A 181 10.63 -1.19 16.95
CA VAL A 181 10.33 -1.54 15.56
C VAL A 181 10.39 -3.06 15.34
N SER A 182 9.28 -3.62 14.88
CA SER A 182 9.21 -5.00 14.38
C SER A 182 9.65 -5.06 12.90
N ILE A 183 10.33 -6.14 12.53
CA ILE A 183 10.77 -6.42 11.14
C ILE A 183 9.72 -7.26 10.39
N THR A 184 8.76 -7.81 11.14
CA THR A 184 7.74 -8.74 10.64
C THR A 184 6.35 -8.24 10.95
N PRO A 185 5.36 -8.54 10.09
CA PRO A 185 5.38 -9.34 8.88
C PRO A 185 5.38 -8.48 7.61
N TRP A 186 5.52 -7.16 7.73
CA TRP A 186 5.84 -6.34 6.57
C TRP A 186 7.25 -5.79 6.72
N PRO A 187 8.10 -5.91 5.69
CA PRO A 187 7.82 -6.32 4.32
C PRO A 187 7.91 -7.83 4.06
N PHE A 188 8.09 -8.69 5.07
CA PHE A 188 8.29 -10.13 4.88
C PHE A 188 7.11 -10.95 5.35
N ALA A 189 6.48 -11.71 4.44
CA ALA A 189 5.32 -12.55 4.75
C ALA A 189 5.60 -13.52 5.91
N GLU A 190 6.86 -13.90 6.09
CA GLU A 190 7.34 -14.74 7.17
C GLU A 190 8.53 -14.12 7.90
N LYS A 191 8.78 -14.57 9.13
CA LYS A 191 9.90 -14.08 9.93
C LYS A 191 11.25 -14.52 9.32
N PRO A 192 12.10 -13.57 8.88
CA PRO A 192 13.37 -13.93 8.27
C PRO A 192 14.39 -14.38 9.32
N HIS A 193 15.31 -15.25 8.92
CA HIS A 193 16.37 -15.79 9.78
C HIS A 193 17.54 -14.79 9.93
N LEU A 194 17.29 -13.68 10.63
CA LEU A 194 18.25 -12.59 10.84
C LEU A 194 18.55 -12.36 12.33
N LYS A 195 19.78 -11.94 12.64
CA LYS A 195 20.13 -11.41 13.96
C LYS A 195 19.84 -9.90 14.01
N ILE A 196 19.13 -9.45 15.03
CA ILE A 196 18.82 -8.03 15.20
C ILE A 196 19.98 -7.36 15.94
N SER A 197 20.64 -6.38 15.29
CA SER A 197 21.66 -5.54 15.92
C SER A 197 21.03 -4.21 16.30
N ARG A 198 20.91 -3.95 17.61
CA ARG A 198 20.41 -2.68 18.15
C ARG A 198 21.59 -1.80 18.50
N LYS A 199 21.53 -0.52 18.15
CA LYS A 199 22.45 0.49 18.68
C LYS A 199 21.94 1.02 20.02
#